data_AF-A0A6A8MUX4-F1
#
_entry.id   AF-A0A6A8MUX4-F1
#
_cell.length_a   1.000
_cell.length_b   1.000
_cell.length_c   1.000
_cell.angle_alpha   90.00
_cell.angle_beta   90.00
_cell.angle_gamma   90.00
#
_symmetry.space_group_name_H-M   'P 1'
#
loop_
_entity.id
_entity.type
_entity.pdbx_description
1 polymer ?
#
loop_
_entity_poly.entity_id
_entity_poly.type
_entity_poly.pdbx_seq_one_letter_code
_entity_poly.pdbx_strand_id
1 'polypeptide(L)'
;MDKFEALGRADVNDIASILADDAIDFGTTEHHTVARGDTVLTWDYERTRPGLSKLYERAKTSQWNGSTQLDWSIEVDIEKVAVEMQGAVQGLRDRLTAIDNSPLKSWGDPEWTKFSIEAFNWRMSQFLHGEQGALLCTAKIVNTTPWIDAKYFAATQVVDEARHVEVF
;
A
#
# COMPACT_ATOMS: atom_id res chain seq x y z
N MET A 1 -3.15 39.01 -5.08
CA MET A 1 -2.45 37.72 -5.25
C MET A 1 -3.28 36.93 -6.23
N ASP A 2 -2.69 36.58 -7.36
CA ASP A 2 -3.37 35.73 -8.34
C ASP A 2 -3.61 34.35 -7.73
N LYS A 3 -4.78 33.78 -7.96
CA LYS A 3 -5.24 32.55 -7.29
C LYS A 3 -4.58 31.30 -7.89
N PHE A 4 -4.30 30.32 -7.04
CA PHE A 4 -3.83 28.99 -7.46
C PHE A 4 -5.04 28.09 -7.75
N GLU A 5 -5.21 27.68 -9.00
CA GLU A 5 -6.41 26.96 -9.49
C GLU A 5 -6.16 25.48 -9.79
N ALA A 6 -5.48 24.76 -8.89
CA ALA A 6 -5.22 23.31 -9.07
C ALA A 6 -5.92 22.41 -8.02
N LEU A 7 -6.33 22.96 -6.87
CA LEU A 7 -6.89 22.17 -5.76
C LEU A 7 -8.42 22.06 -5.78
N GLY A 8 -9.09 22.72 -6.73
CA GLY A 8 -10.55 22.81 -6.72
C GLY A 8 -11.11 23.60 -5.51
N ARG A 9 -10.26 24.38 -4.84
CA ARG A 9 -10.59 25.21 -3.67
C ARG A 9 -10.36 26.69 -3.98
N ALA A 10 -11.04 27.58 -3.26
CA ALA A 10 -10.97 29.02 -3.51
C ALA A 10 -9.64 29.65 -3.07
N ASP A 11 -8.96 29.04 -2.10
CA ASP A 11 -7.65 29.42 -1.57
C ASP A 11 -6.89 28.15 -1.11
N VAL A 12 -5.55 28.19 -1.15
CA VAL A 12 -4.69 27.09 -0.66
C VAL A 12 -4.79 26.89 0.86
N ASN A 13 -5.11 27.96 1.59
CA ASN A 13 -5.29 27.99 3.03
C ASN A 13 -6.78 28.10 3.41
N ASP A 14 -7.69 27.60 2.57
CA ASP A 14 -9.11 27.53 2.91
C ASP A 14 -9.32 26.55 4.08
N ILE A 15 -9.28 27.09 5.30
CA ILE A 15 -9.39 26.34 6.55
C ILE A 15 -10.69 25.54 6.57
N ALA A 16 -11.80 26.10 6.10
CA ALA A 16 -13.08 25.39 6.10
C ALA A 16 -13.03 24.17 5.17
N SER A 17 -12.41 24.30 3.99
CA SER A 17 -12.23 23.16 3.08
C SER A 17 -11.17 22.16 3.55
N ILE A 18 -10.13 22.60 4.27
CA ILE A 18 -9.12 21.70 4.86
C ILE A 18 -9.74 20.90 6.00
N LEU A 19 -10.46 21.56 6.92
CA LEU A 19 -11.12 20.92 8.05
C LEU A 19 -12.38 20.14 7.64
N ALA A 20 -12.92 20.36 6.45
CA ALA A 20 -14.00 19.52 5.91
C ALA A 20 -13.52 18.07 5.70
N ASP A 21 -12.23 17.85 5.41
CA ASP A 21 -11.64 16.52 5.37
C ASP A 21 -11.48 15.93 6.80
N ASP A 22 -11.23 16.76 7.81
CA ASP A 22 -11.16 16.35 9.23
C ASP A 22 -12.53 15.98 9.84
N ALA A 23 -13.63 16.30 9.15
CA ALA A 23 -14.96 15.80 9.51
C ALA A 23 -15.12 14.30 9.21
N ILE A 24 -14.17 13.69 8.50
CA ILE A 24 -14.08 12.25 8.31
C ILE A 24 -13.61 11.63 9.64
N ASP A 25 -14.55 11.06 10.38
CA ASP A 25 -14.23 10.18 11.49
C ASP A 25 -13.53 8.92 10.93
N PHE A 26 -12.21 8.90 11.00
CA PHE A 26 -11.40 7.74 10.64
C PHE A 26 -11.63 6.55 11.58
N GLY A 27 -12.39 6.74 12.67
CA GLY A 27 -13.20 5.74 13.36
C GLY A 27 -12.53 4.42 13.70
N THR A 28 -12.31 4.18 14.99
CA THR A 28 -12.12 2.87 15.66
C THR A 28 -10.94 2.01 15.22
N THR A 29 -10.45 1.16 16.13
CA THR A 29 -9.35 0.22 15.88
C THR A 29 -9.74 -0.97 14.97
N GLU A 30 -11.00 -1.08 14.58
CA GLU A 30 -11.52 -2.21 13.81
C GLU A 30 -12.62 -1.79 12.84
N HIS A 31 -12.58 -2.31 11.61
CA HIS A 31 -13.64 -2.16 10.62
C HIS A 31 -14.23 -3.52 10.26
N HIS A 32 -15.50 -3.73 10.58
CA HIS A 32 -16.16 -5.02 10.36
C HIS A 32 -16.58 -5.15 8.90
N THR A 33 -16.09 -6.19 8.23
CA THR A 33 -16.48 -6.52 6.86
C THR A 33 -17.06 -7.93 6.80
N VAL A 34 -18.24 -8.06 6.19
CA VAL A 34 -18.84 -9.38 5.96
C VAL A 34 -17.96 -10.22 5.03
N ALA A 35 -17.88 -11.52 5.31
CA ALA A 35 -17.08 -12.46 4.51
C ALA A 35 -17.58 -12.56 3.05
N ARG A 36 -18.89 -12.31 2.80
CA ARG A 36 -19.61 -12.37 1.51
C ARG A 36 -19.40 -13.68 0.73
N GLY A 37 -20.49 -14.41 0.48
CA GLY A 37 -20.49 -15.69 -0.22
C GLY A 37 -20.53 -16.89 0.72
N ASP A 38 -20.78 -18.07 0.15
CA ASP A 38 -20.84 -19.32 0.92
C ASP A 38 -19.43 -19.84 1.23
N THR A 39 -19.24 -20.36 2.44
CA THR A 39 -18.04 -21.14 2.76
C THR A 39 -18.17 -22.52 2.14
N VAL A 40 -17.25 -22.85 1.23
CA VAL A 40 -17.26 -24.11 0.48
C VAL A 40 -16.25 -25.07 1.08
N LEU A 41 -16.75 -26.18 1.62
CA LEU A 41 -15.94 -27.35 1.96
C LEU A 41 -15.82 -28.25 0.72
N THR A 42 -14.60 -28.47 0.24
CA THR A 42 -14.33 -29.23 -0.99
C THR A 42 -14.04 -30.70 -0.67
N TRP A 43 -14.82 -31.61 -1.26
CA TRP A 43 -14.58 -33.06 -1.23
C TRP A 43 -13.85 -33.59 -2.49
N ASP A 44 -13.82 -32.78 -3.54
CA ASP A 44 -13.10 -33.08 -4.79
C ASP A 44 -11.63 -32.64 -4.67
N TYR A 45 -10.74 -33.62 -4.52
CA TYR A 45 -9.30 -33.40 -4.40
C TYR A 45 -8.56 -33.48 -5.75
N GLU A 46 -9.27 -33.61 -6.87
CA GLU A 46 -8.65 -33.65 -8.19
C GLU A 46 -7.99 -32.30 -8.53
N ARG A 47 -6.74 -32.37 -9.02
CA ARG A 47 -5.91 -31.21 -9.36
C ARG A 47 -6.06 -30.84 -10.84
N THR A 48 -7.21 -30.25 -11.17
CA THR A 48 -7.60 -29.92 -12.56
C THR A 48 -7.02 -28.60 -13.09
N ARG A 49 -6.36 -27.80 -12.24
CA ARG A 49 -5.80 -26.48 -12.61
C ARG A 49 -4.27 -26.47 -12.50
N PRO A 50 -3.55 -26.97 -13.52
CA PRO A 50 -2.09 -27.10 -13.47
C PRO A 50 -1.35 -25.76 -13.28
N GLY A 51 -1.91 -24.64 -13.74
CA GLY A 51 -1.33 -23.31 -13.52
C GLY A 51 -1.29 -22.91 -12.05
N LEU A 52 -2.37 -23.16 -11.30
CA LEU A 52 -2.43 -22.90 -9.86
C LEU A 52 -1.53 -23.88 -9.09
N SER A 53 -1.48 -25.14 -9.51
CA SER A 53 -0.52 -26.10 -8.98
C SER A 53 0.93 -25.63 -9.14
N LYS A 54 1.30 -25.09 -10.31
CA LYS A 54 2.65 -24.55 -10.55
C LYS A 54 2.97 -23.35 -9.65
N LEU A 55 2.01 -22.44 -9.46
CA LEU A 55 2.18 -21.29 -8.57
C LEU A 55 2.32 -21.73 -7.11
N TYR A 56 1.50 -22.70 -6.67
CA TYR A 56 1.58 -23.28 -5.34
C TYR A 56 2.93 -23.94 -5.06
N GLU A 57 3.45 -24.74 -6.00
CA GLU A 57 4.77 -25.37 -5.85
C GLU A 57 5.90 -24.33 -5.73
N ARG A 58 5.83 -23.24 -6.52
CA ARG A 58 6.79 -22.13 -6.39
C ARG A 58 6.68 -21.43 -5.04
N ALA A 59 5.45 -21.12 -4.61
CA ALA A 59 5.19 -20.40 -3.38
C ALA A 59 5.75 -21.14 -2.16
N LYS A 60 5.60 -22.48 -2.08
CA LYS A 60 6.17 -23.29 -0.99
C LYS A 60 7.69 -23.14 -0.86
N THR A 61 8.40 -22.97 -1.97
CA THR A 61 9.88 -22.88 -1.98
C THR A 61 10.41 -21.45 -1.88
N SER A 62 9.55 -20.45 -2.05
CA SER A 62 9.94 -19.03 -2.11
C SER A 62 9.43 -18.23 -0.91
N GLN A 63 9.18 -18.91 0.22
CA GLN A 63 8.82 -18.26 1.48
C GLN A 63 10.05 -17.59 2.10
N TRP A 64 9.81 -16.53 2.87
CA TRP A 64 10.83 -15.84 3.65
C TRP A 64 10.33 -15.48 5.05
N ASN A 65 11.24 -15.28 6.00
CA ASN A 65 10.95 -14.91 7.38
C ASN A 65 11.59 -13.56 7.70
N GLY A 66 10.76 -12.56 7.99
CA GLY A 66 11.24 -11.20 8.28
C GLY A 66 12.16 -11.15 9.50
N SER A 67 11.91 -11.94 10.54
CA SER A 67 12.71 -11.91 11.78
C SER A 67 14.11 -12.50 11.63
N THR A 68 14.38 -13.33 10.61
CA THR A 68 15.66 -14.04 10.46
C THR A 68 16.39 -13.80 9.14
N GLN A 69 15.67 -13.41 8.09
CA GLN A 69 16.26 -13.20 6.76
C GLN A 69 16.46 -11.71 6.42
N LEU A 70 15.94 -10.80 7.25
CA LEU A 70 16.25 -9.37 7.19
C LEU A 70 17.15 -9.00 8.36
N ASP A 71 18.27 -8.32 8.08
CA ASP A 71 19.14 -7.78 9.11
C ASP A 71 18.62 -6.41 9.56
N TRP A 72 17.76 -6.43 10.58
CA TRP A 72 17.16 -5.23 11.17
C TRP A 72 18.15 -4.35 11.92
N SER A 73 19.41 -4.77 12.10
CA SER A 73 20.44 -3.94 12.73
C SER A 73 21.04 -2.91 11.77
N ILE A 74 20.78 -3.04 10.46
CA ILE A 74 21.22 -2.10 9.45
C ILE A 74 20.45 -0.80 9.61
N GLU A 75 21.17 0.27 9.96
CA GLU A 75 20.61 1.62 10.02
C GLU A 75 20.25 2.13 8.62
N VAL A 76 19.05 2.71 8.48
CA VAL A 76 18.57 3.29 7.23
C VAL A 76 18.56 4.82 7.36
N ASP A 77 19.40 5.48 6.56
CA ASP A 77 19.39 6.93 6.42
C ASP A 77 18.26 7.36 5.47
N ILE A 78 17.12 7.71 6.07
CA ILE A 78 15.91 8.09 5.34
C ILE A 78 16.12 9.36 4.49
N GLU A 79 16.92 10.31 4.96
CA GLU A 79 17.18 11.56 4.24
C GLU A 79 18.03 11.29 2.99
N LYS A 80 19.09 10.47 3.14
CA LYS A 80 19.91 10.05 2.01
C LYS A 80 19.09 9.29 0.97
N VAL A 81 18.25 8.34 1.39
CA VAL A 81 17.36 7.61 0.47
C VAL A 81 16.41 8.57 -0.23
N ALA A 82 15.81 9.53 0.49
CA ALA A 82 14.93 10.53 -0.09
C ALA A 82 15.64 11.37 -1.14
N VAL A 83 16.87 11.82 -0.88
CA VAL A 83 17.72 12.57 -1.82
C VAL A 83 18.03 11.73 -3.06
N GLU A 84 18.43 10.46 -2.91
CA GLU A 84 18.71 9.55 -4.02
C GLU A 84 17.47 9.31 -4.91
N MET A 85 16.27 9.31 -4.31
CA MET A 85 15.01 9.14 -5.04
C MET A 85 14.49 10.42 -5.73
N GLN A 86 15.06 11.60 -5.46
CA GLN A 86 14.59 12.87 -6.04
C GLN A 86 14.60 12.87 -7.57
N GLY A 87 15.58 12.21 -8.19
CA GLY A 87 15.66 12.09 -9.65
C GLY A 87 14.42 11.44 -10.27
N ALA A 88 13.79 10.48 -9.58
CA ALA A 88 12.59 9.80 -10.06
C ALA A 88 11.34 10.71 -10.03
N VAL A 89 11.34 11.75 -9.19
CA VAL A 89 10.22 12.69 -9.04
C VAL A 89 10.48 14.06 -9.65
N GLN A 90 11.63 14.28 -10.30
CA GLN A 90 11.98 15.57 -10.91
C GLN A 90 10.91 16.05 -11.90
N GLY A 91 10.40 15.15 -12.76
CA GLY A 91 9.34 15.52 -13.70
C GLY A 91 8.02 15.93 -13.03
N LEU A 92 7.73 15.41 -11.83
CA LEU A 92 6.59 15.86 -11.02
C LEU A 92 6.89 17.23 -10.40
N ARG A 93 8.08 17.43 -9.83
CA ARG A 93 8.55 18.71 -9.28
C ARG A 93 8.46 19.83 -10.33
N ASP A 94 8.96 19.58 -11.54
CA ASP A 94 8.93 20.56 -12.63
C ASP A 94 7.49 20.94 -13.01
N ARG A 95 6.60 19.94 -13.12
CA ARG A 95 5.18 20.19 -13.43
C ARG A 95 4.49 20.99 -12.34
N LEU A 96 4.69 20.63 -11.07
CA LEU A 96 4.05 21.26 -9.93
C LEU A 96 4.54 22.69 -9.69
N THR A 97 5.82 22.96 -9.95
CA THR A 97 6.40 24.30 -9.86
C THR A 97 6.06 25.15 -11.09
N ALA A 98 5.81 24.55 -12.25
CA ALA A 98 5.39 25.27 -13.46
C ALA A 98 3.96 25.83 -13.37
N ILE A 99 3.10 25.33 -12.49
CA ILE A 99 1.73 25.85 -12.33
C ILE A 99 1.77 27.32 -11.90
N ASP A 100 0.95 28.16 -12.53
CA ASP A 100 0.83 29.57 -12.19
C ASP A 100 0.42 29.75 -10.72
N ASN A 101 1.12 30.65 -10.03
CA ASN A 101 0.97 30.91 -8.59
C ASN A 101 1.11 29.67 -7.69
N SER A 102 1.81 28.63 -8.14
CA SER A 102 2.05 27.45 -7.32
C SER A 102 2.76 27.82 -6.02
N PRO A 103 2.24 27.41 -4.86
CA PRO A 103 2.90 27.63 -3.57
C PRO A 103 4.22 26.86 -3.46
N LEU A 104 4.47 25.90 -4.35
CA LEU A 104 5.67 25.08 -4.40
C LEU A 104 6.82 25.77 -5.17
N LYS A 105 6.57 26.90 -5.85
CA LYS A 105 7.62 27.67 -6.55
C LYS A 105 8.74 28.16 -5.62
N SER A 106 8.42 28.40 -4.34
CA SER A 106 9.38 28.84 -3.35
C SER A 106 10.14 27.69 -2.66
N TRP A 107 9.81 26.43 -2.96
CA TRP A 107 10.46 25.28 -2.35
C TRP A 107 11.85 25.05 -2.93
N GLY A 108 12.85 25.03 -2.05
CA GLY A 108 14.20 24.58 -2.34
C GLY A 108 14.37 23.10 -2.05
N ASP A 109 15.61 22.62 -2.14
CA ASP A 109 15.90 21.20 -1.91
C ASP A 109 15.51 20.71 -0.51
N PRO A 110 15.64 21.48 0.59
CA PRO A 110 15.19 21.03 1.91
C PRO A 110 13.70 20.72 1.98
N GLU A 111 12.84 21.56 1.38
CA GLU A 111 11.39 21.33 1.36
C GLU A 111 11.04 20.11 0.50
N TRP A 112 11.70 19.93 -0.64
CA TRP A 112 11.49 18.77 -1.52
C TRP A 112 12.00 17.47 -0.91
N THR A 113 13.11 17.50 -0.17
CA THR A 113 13.58 16.35 0.62
C THR A 113 12.56 15.97 1.67
N LYS A 114 12.08 16.95 2.47
CA LYS A 114 11.05 16.68 3.47
C LYS A 114 9.77 16.09 2.85
N PHE A 115 9.28 16.68 1.75
CA PHE A 115 8.14 16.13 1.03
C PHE A 115 8.37 14.70 0.56
N SER A 116 9.57 14.38 0.07
CA SER A 116 9.90 13.03 -0.39
C SER A 116 9.84 12.01 0.76
N ILE A 117 10.32 12.40 1.96
CA ILE A 117 10.23 11.58 3.17
C ILE A 117 8.76 11.34 3.55
N GLU A 118 7.95 12.40 3.64
CA GLU A 118 6.54 12.27 4.01
C GLU A 118 5.73 11.49 2.97
N ALA A 119 6.01 11.68 1.69
CA ALA A 119 5.40 10.92 0.61
C ALA A 119 5.77 9.43 0.67
N PHE A 120 7.02 9.12 1.08
CA PHE A 120 7.46 7.75 1.30
C PHE A 120 6.76 7.12 2.51
N ASN A 121 6.71 7.82 3.65
CA ASN A 121 6.00 7.38 4.85
C ASN A 121 4.52 7.11 4.56
N TRP A 122 3.86 8.05 3.86
CA TRP A 122 2.48 7.89 3.42
C TRP A 122 2.30 6.65 2.55
N ARG A 123 3.21 6.43 1.58
CA ARG A 123 3.15 5.25 0.70
C ARG A 123 3.36 3.95 1.46
N MET A 124 4.31 3.88 2.39
CA MET A 124 4.53 2.71 3.24
C MET A 124 3.29 2.40 4.08
N SER A 125 2.65 3.43 4.62
CA SER A 125 1.36 3.29 5.29
C SER A 125 0.28 2.73 4.36
N GLN A 126 0.19 3.21 3.10
CA GLN A 126 -0.75 2.64 2.13
C GLN A 126 -0.46 1.18 1.80
N PHE A 127 0.81 0.78 1.72
CA PHE A 127 1.16 -0.63 1.56
C PHE A 127 0.72 -1.44 2.77
N LEU A 128 1.08 -1.06 4.00
CA LEU A 128 0.67 -1.77 5.21
C LEU A 128 -0.84 -2.05 5.26
N HIS A 129 -1.67 -1.02 5.06
CA HIS A 129 -3.13 -1.18 5.04
C HIS A 129 -3.62 -1.99 3.82
N GLY A 130 -2.96 -1.81 2.68
CA GLY A 130 -3.23 -2.59 1.46
C GLY A 130 -2.97 -4.08 1.64
N GLU A 131 -1.84 -4.45 2.25
CA GLU A 131 -1.46 -5.82 2.56
C GLU A 131 -2.43 -6.45 3.58
N GLN A 132 -2.87 -5.69 4.58
CA GLN A 132 -3.93 -6.15 5.50
C GLN A 132 -5.25 -6.40 4.75
N GLY A 133 -5.61 -5.53 3.81
CA GLY A 133 -6.77 -5.74 2.93
C GLY A 133 -6.61 -6.97 2.04
N ALA A 134 -5.43 -7.18 1.46
CA ALA A 134 -5.09 -8.33 0.63
C ALA A 134 -5.15 -9.64 1.43
N LEU A 135 -4.67 -9.63 2.68
CA LEU A 135 -4.79 -10.74 3.63
C LEU A 135 -6.26 -11.16 3.83
N LEU A 136 -7.16 -10.19 4.04
CA LEU A 136 -8.60 -10.49 4.15
C LEU A 136 -9.19 -11.01 2.83
N CYS A 137 -8.80 -10.43 1.70
CA CYS A 137 -9.26 -10.87 0.38
C CYS A 137 -8.83 -12.31 0.07
N THR A 138 -7.58 -12.66 0.31
CA THR A 138 -7.04 -14.01 0.06
C THR A 138 -7.70 -15.04 0.98
N ALA A 139 -7.94 -14.71 2.26
CA ALA A 139 -8.69 -15.57 3.19
C ALA A 139 -10.14 -15.81 2.70
N LYS A 140 -10.81 -14.78 2.18
CA LYS A 140 -12.14 -14.92 1.58
C LYS A 140 -12.11 -15.81 0.32
N ILE A 141 -11.06 -15.75 -0.50
CA ILE A 141 -10.89 -16.65 -1.65
C ILE A 141 -10.75 -18.10 -1.19
N VAL A 142 -9.93 -18.37 -0.16
CA VAL A 142 -9.79 -19.71 0.44
C VAL A 142 -11.15 -20.26 0.87
N ASN A 143 -11.98 -19.44 1.50
CA ASN A 143 -13.30 -19.85 1.98
C ASN A 143 -14.30 -20.13 0.86
N THR A 144 -14.29 -19.31 -0.21
CA THR A 144 -15.39 -19.27 -1.19
C THR A 144 -15.13 -20.08 -2.47
N THR A 145 -13.88 -20.35 -2.82
CA THR A 145 -13.57 -21.09 -4.05
C THR A 145 -13.88 -22.60 -3.91
N PRO A 146 -14.49 -23.26 -4.92
CA PRO A 146 -14.82 -24.67 -4.82
C PRO A 146 -13.66 -25.61 -5.17
N TRP A 147 -12.59 -25.10 -5.80
CA TRP A 147 -11.50 -25.93 -6.32
C TRP A 147 -10.34 -26.04 -5.36
N ILE A 148 -9.89 -27.27 -5.09
CA ILE A 148 -8.79 -27.53 -4.16
C ILE A 148 -7.47 -26.88 -4.60
N ASP A 149 -7.21 -26.78 -5.91
CA ASP A 149 -6.07 -26.04 -6.48
C ASP A 149 -6.05 -24.57 -6.05
N ALA A 150 -7.20 -23.91 -6.12
CA ALA A 150 -7.35 -22.51 -5.77
C ALA A 150 -7.23 -22.31 -4.26
N LYS A 151 -7.79 -23.20 -3.44
CA LYS A 151 -7.63 -23.16 -1.98
C LYS A 151 -6.16 -23.28 -1.58
N TYR A 152 -5.40 -24.19 -2.18
CA TYR A 152 -3.97 -24.37 -1.83
C TYR A 152 -3.13 -23.15 -2.21
N PHE A 153 -3.31 -22.63 -3.42
CA PHE A 153 -2.55 -21.44 -3.83
C PHE A 153 -2.99 -20.18 -3.07
N ALA A 154 -4.29 -19.97 -2.85
CA ALA A 154 -4.75 -18.83 -2.06
C ALA A 154 -4.26 -18.91 -0.61
N ALA A 155 -4.14 -20.11 -0.02
CA ALA A 155 -3.59 -20.28 1.32
C ALA A 155 -2.12 -19.85 1.42
N THR A 156 -1.31 -20.05 0.36
CA THR A 156 0.06 -19.50 0.37
C THR A 156 0.05 -17.98 0.33
N GLN A 157 -0.90 -17.37 -0.41
CA GLN A 157 -1.03 -15.92 -0.44
C GLN A 157 -1.50 -15.35 0.91
N VAL A 158 -2.39 -16.04 1.64
CA VAL A 158 -2.74 -15.65 3.02
C VAL A 158 -1.49 -15.53 3.91
N VAL A 159 -0.58 -16.49 3.80
CA VAL A 159 0.70 -16.44 4.54
C VAL A 159 1.61 -15.34 4.01
N ASP A 160 1.67 -15.14 2.69
CA ASP A 160 2.48 -14.07 2.09
C ASP A 160 2.02 -12.69 2.58
N GLU A 161 0.73 -12.37 2.51
CA GLU A 161 0.23 -11.06 2.94
C GLU A 161 0.35 -10.86 4.45
N ALA A 162 0.21 -11.92 5.25
CA ALA A 162 0.47 -11.84 6.69
C ALA A 162 1.92 -11.43 6.99
N ARG A 163 2.89 -11.96 6.23
CA ARG A 163 4.31 -11.61 6.37
C ARG A 163 4.62 -10.23 5.81
N HIS A 164 3.90 -9.78 4.79
CA HIS A 164 4.01 -8.40 4.30
C HIS A 164 3.53 -7.41 5.37
N VAL A 165 2.36 -7.66 5.99
CA VAL A 165 1.85 -6.86 7.12
C VAL A 165 2.79 -6.87 8.32
N GLU A 166 3.48 -7.99 8.59
CA GLU A 166 4.45 -8.08 9.69
C GLU A 166 5.67 -7.16 9.48
N VAL A 167 6.07 -6.93 8.22
CA VAL A 167 7.31 -6.21 7.89
C VAL A 167 7.12 -4.73 7.61
N PHE A 168 5.95 -4.33 7.11
CA PHE A 168 5.60 -2.92 6.91
C PHE A 168 5.14 -2.26 8.23
#